data_AF-A0A3P6EBQ4-F1
#
_entry.id   AF-A0A3P6EBQ4-F1
#
_cell.length_a   1.000
_cell.length_b   1.000
_cell.length_c   1.000
_cell.angle_alpha   90.00
_cell.angle_beta   90.00
_cell.angle_gamma   90.00
#
_symmetry.space_group_name_H-M   'P 1'
#
loop_
_entity.id
_entity.type
_entity.pdbx_description
1 polymer ?
#
loop_
_entity_poly.entity_id
_entity_poly.type
_entity_poly.pdbx_seq_one_letter_code
_entity_poly.pdbx_strand_id
1 'polypeptide(L)'
;MKKICVIFLVVSFFFSSACSDETSDPYLLPKPSILQYPSEHEKVDGEEVNLYCTSWRFAAETNNLAPWSTIPAECADCVKDYVMGRGYAIDLERVSEEASIFASSVEFSGDGKDIWVFDIDETLLSNLPYYIDHGFGLELFDHSEFDKWVERGVAPAIAPGLKLYQRVIDLGYKIFLLTGRKETHRLVTVENLINAGFQNWDKLILRSPDEQHKMATLYKSGKRDEMVKEGYRIRGNSGDQWSDLLGSSISQRSFKLPNPMYYIP
;
A
#
# COMPACT_ATOMS: atom_id res chain seq x y z
N MET A 1 62.48 -31.26 -52.91
CA MET A 1 63.64 -31.86 -52.21
C MET A 1 63.14 -32.65 -51.00
N LYS A 2 63.86 -33.72 -50.68
CA LYS A 2 63.63 -34.80 -49.70
C LYS A 2 63.14 -34.32 -48.32
N LYS A 3 62.06 -34.91 -47.79
CA LYS A 3 61.99 -35.94 -46.71
C LYS A 3 62.76 -35.59 -45.42
N ILE A 4 62.04 -35.41 -44.31
CA ILE A 4 62.32 -36.10 -43.04
C ILE A 4 60.99 -36.57 -42.45
N CYS A 5 61.00 -37.80 -41.96
CA CYS A 5 59.88 -38.61 -41.50
C CYS A 5 60.17 -39.08 -40.06
N VAL A 6 59.14 -39.71 -39.47
CA VAL A 6 59.16 -40.68 -38.33
C VAL A 6 59.21 -40.02 -36.93
N ILE A 7 58.34 -40.34 -35.96
CA ILE A 7 57.93 -41.63 -35.35
C ILE A 7 56.57 -41.41 -34.63
N PHE A 8 55.44 -42.09 -34.91
CA PHE A 8 54.93 -43.45 -34.63
C PHE A 8 54.58 -43.83 -33.16
N LEU A 9 53.41 -44.51 -33.03
CA LEU A 9 52.84 -45.33 -31.92
C LEU A 9 51.91 -44.58 -30.93
N VAL A 10 50.70 -45.01 -30.54
CA VAL A 10 49.95 -46.31 -30.55
C VAL A 10 48.46 -46.01 -30.14
N VAL A 11 47.39 -46.44 -30.86
CA VAL A 11 46.56 -47.68 -30.66
C VAL A 11 45.73 -47.61 -29.34
N SER A 12 44.40 -47.84 -29.19
CA SER A 12 43.33 -48.50 -29.98
C SER A 12 41.92 -48.33 -29.37
N PHE A 13 40.90 -48.47 -30.24
CA PHE A 13 39.56 -49.13 -30.13
C PHE A 13 38.72 -49.14 -28.83
N PHE A 14 37.42 -48.78 -28.94
CA PHE A 14 36.24 -49.68 -29.06
C PHE A 14 34.93 -48.87 -28.85
N PHE A 15 34.05 -48.80 -29.85
CA PHE A 15 32.65 -48.38 -29.68
C PHE A 15 31.75 -49.61 -29.88
N SER A 16 31.07 -50.03 -28.82
CA SER A 16 29.98 -51.01 -28.87
C SER A 16 28.64 -50.27 -28.85
N SER A 17 27.82 -50.51 -29.87
CA SER A 17 26.41 -50.16 -29.89
C SER A 17 25.64 -50.95 -28.83
N ALA A 18 24.81 -50.27 -28.07
CA ALA A 18 23.66 -50.87 -27.40
C ALA A 18 22.41 -50.07 -27.81
N CYS A 19 21.57 -50.69 -28.64
CA CYS A 19 20.18 -50.26 -28.80
C CYS A 19 19.44 -50.58 -27.51
N SER A 20 18.71 -49.61 -26.97
CA SER A 20 17.61 -49.87 -26.05
C SER A 20 16.36 -49.21 -26.62
N ASP A 21 15.39 -50.06 -26.94
CA ASP A 21 13.99 -49.68 -27.20
C ASP A 21 13.40 -49.24 -25.86
N GLU A 22 13.03 -47.96 -25.73
CA GLU A 22 12.06 -47.54 -24.72
C GLU A 22 10.80 -47.05 -25.41
N THR A 23 9.74 -47.84 -25.24
CA THR A 23 8.36 -47.51 -25.56
C THR A 23 7.95 -46.22 -24.84
N SER A 24 7.76 -45.14 -25.59
CA SER A 24 7.22 -43.89 -25.07
C SER A 24 5.73 -44.09 -24.71
N ASP A 25 5.41 -44.10 -23.43
CA ASP A 25 4.04 -43.99 -22.93
C ASP A 25 3.51 -42.58 -23.24
N PRO A 26 2.46 -42.42 -24.08
CA PRO A 26 2.00 -41.10 -24.52
C PRO A 26 1.22 -40.32 -23.44
N TYR A 27 1.13 -40.81 -22.20
CA TYR A 27 0.36 -40.18 -21.11
C TYR A 27 1.18 -39.64 -19.94
N LEU A 28 2.51 -39.58 -20.04
CA LEU A 28 3.32 -38.87 -19.05
C LEU A 28 3.19 -37.35 -19.25
N LEU A 29 2.18 -36.75 -18.61
CA LEU A 29 2.12 -35.31 -18.42
C LEU A 29 3.44 -34.86 -17.75
N PRO A 30 4.14 -33.85 -18.28
CA PRO A 30 5.37 -33.36 -17.68
C PRO A 30 5.08 -32.91 -16.25
N LYS A 31 5.89 -33.39 -15.28
CA LYS A 31 5.84 -32.94 -13.89
C LYS A 31 5.85 -31.41 -13.89
N PRO A 32 4.93 -30.73 -13.18
CA PRO A 32 4.95 -29.28 -13.12
C PRO A 32 6.32 -28.84 -12.61
N SER A 33 6.94 -27.88 -13.30
CA SER A 33 8.21 -27.28 -12.88
C SER A 33 7.97 -26.44 -11.63
N ILE A 34 8.00 -27.10 -10.47
CA ILE A 34 7.86 -26.46 -9.16
C ILE A 34 9.24 -25.89 -8.81
N LEU A 35 9.33 -24.56 -8.69
CA LEU A 35 10.50 -23.89 -8.15
C LEU A 35 10.68 -24.32 -6.68
N GLN A 36 11.79 -25.01 -6.40
CA GLN A 36 12.16 -25.38 -5.03
C GLN A 36 13.17 -24.35 -4.51
N TYR A 37 12.90 -23.81 -3.32
CA TYR A 37 13.83 -22.95 -2.61
C TYR A 37 14.71 -23.80 -1.67
N PRO A 38 15.99 -23.44 -1.48
CA PRO A 38 16.85 -24.12 -0.51
C PRO A 38 16.24 -24.01 0.90
N SER A 39 16.03 -25.14 1.58
CA SER A 39 15.67 -25.14 2.99
C SER A 39 16.95 -25.01 3.82
N GLU A 40 17.25 -23.81 4.32
CA GLU A 40 18.29 -23.68 5.34
C GLU A 40 17.72 -24.02 6.71
N HIS A 41 18.39 -24.95 7.40
CA HIS A 41 18.11 -25.27 8.79
C HIS A 41 18.97 -24.39 9.72
N GLU A 42 18.29 -23.77 10.69
CA GLU A 42 18.77 -23.23 11.98
C GLU A 42 19.66 -21.98 12.02
N LYS A 43 19.02 -20.84 12.34
CA LYS A 43 19.15 -20.14 13.63
C LYS A 43 17.86 -19.37 13.90
N VAL A 44 17.02 -19.91 14.79
CA VAL A 44 15.84 -19.22 15.32
C VAL A 44 16.30 -18.15 16.31
N ASP A 45 15.62 -17.00 16.29
CA ASP A 45 15.39 -16.04 17.40
C ASP A 45 15.61 -14.55 17.04
N GLY A 46 15.54 -14.17 15.76
CA GLY A 46 15.37 -12.75 15.40
C GLY A 46 15.22 -12.49 13.90
N GLU A 47 16.06 -13.13 13.09
CA GLU A 47 15.99 -12.99 11.62
C GLU A 47 14.73 -13.64 11.03
N GLU A 48 14.36 -14.82 11.53
CA GLU A 48 13.13 -15.51 11.14
C GLU A 48 11.87 -14.72 11.55
N VAL A 49 11.88 -14.08 12.72
CA VAL A 49 10.78 -13.20 13.17
C VAL A 49 10.66 -12.00 12.24
N ASN A 50 11.78 -11.37 11.87
CA ASN A 50 11.77 -10.24 10.93
C ASN A 50 11.24 -10.65 9.54
N LEU A 51 11.64 -11.83 9.02
CA LEU A 51 11.10 -12.36 7.77
C LEU A 51 9.60 -12.63 7.86
N TYR A 52 9.15 -13.26 8.94
CA TYR A 52 7.74 -13.52 9.21
C TYR A 52 6.94 -12.21 9.26
N CYS A 53 7.40 -11.22 10.02
CA CYS A 53 6.71 -9.95 10.20
C CYS A 53 6.74 -9.07 8.94
N THR A 54 7.81 -9.15 8.15
CA THR A 54 7.85 -8.53 6.83
C THR A 54 6.84 -9.17 5.88
N SER A 55 6.73 -10.50 5.90
CA SER A 55 5.72 -11.24 5.12
C SER A 55 4.29 -10.91 5.58
N TRP A 56 4.05 -10.85 6.89
CA TRP A 56 2.77 -10.43 7.47
C TRP A 56 2.40 -9.02 7.01
N ARG A 57 3.31 -8.05 7.11
CA ARG A 57 3.09 -6.67 6.65
C ARG A 57 2.74 -6.65 5.17
N PHE A 58 3.49 -7.36 4.32
CA PHE A 58 3.16 -7.46 2.91
C PHE A 58 1.76 -8.03 2.67
N ALA A 59 1.39 -9.09 3.39
CA ALA A 59 0.06 -9.70 3.29
C ALA A 59 -1.06 -8.77 3.79
N ALA A 60 -0.81 -7.96 4.83
CA ALA A 60 -1.73 -6.93 5.30
C ALA A 60 -1.91 -5.82 4.23
N GLU A 61 -0.80 -5.29 3.71
CA GLU A 61 -0.81 -4.22 2.69
C GLU A 61 -1.45 -4.66 1.37
N THR A 62 -1.34 -5.93 1.01
CA THR A 62 -1.96 -6.52 -0.18
C THR A 62 -3.38 -7.05 0.05
N ASN A 63 -3.97 -6.75 1.21
CA ASN A 63 -5.34 -7.12 1.60
C ASN A 63 -5.59 -8.64 1.73
N ASN A 64 -4.54 -9.45 1.84
CA ASN A 64 -4.67 -10.92 1.96
C ASN A 64 -5.06 -11.37 3.37
N LEU A 65 -4.86 -10.52 4.39
CA LEU A 65 -5.19 -10.81 5.79
C LEU A 65 -6.54 -10.23 6.24
N ALA A 66 -7.28 -9.59 5.34
CA ALA A 66 -8.52 -8.91 5.70
C ALA A 66 -9.65 -9.88 6.09
N PRO A 67 -10.45 -9.59 7.14
CA PRO A 67 -10.24 -8.54 8.14
C PRO A 67 -9.29 -8.98 9.26
N TRP A 68 -8.55 -8.02 9.85
CA TRP A 68 -7.74 -8.23 11.06
C TRP A 68 -7.96 -7.08 12.07
N SER A 69 -7.66 -7.33 13.35
CA SER A 69 -7.99 -6.41 14.45
C SER A 69 -6.78 -5.81 15.16
N THR A 70 -5.70 -6.57 15.29
CA THR A 70 -4.43 -6.15 15.89
C THR A 70 -3.27 -6.80 15.13
N ILE A 71 -2.07 -6.24 15.25
CA ILE A 71 -0.87 -6.87 14.74
C ILE A 71 -0.51 -8.12 15.57
N PRO A 72 0.20 -9.13 15.01
CA PRO A 72 0.77 -10.22 15.80
C PRO A 72 1.72 -9.68 16.87
N ALA A 73 1.66 -10.24 18.07
CA ALA A 73 2.44 -9.74 19.21
C ALA A 73 3.95 -9.80 18.95
N GLU A 74 4.40 -10.85 18.27
CA GLU A 74 5.78 -11.05 17.82
C GLU A 74 6.25 -10.00 16.79
N CYS A 75 5.32 -9.30 16.14
CA CYS A 75 5.63 -8.28 15.13
C CYS A 75 5.62 -6.85 15.66
N ALA A 76 5.41 -6.65 16.96
CA ALA A 76 5.38 -5.34 17.60
C ALA A 76 6.61 -4.48 17.28
N ASP A 77 7.80 -5.02 17.54
CA ASP A 77 9.05 -4.31 17.30
C ASP A 77 9.30 -4.09 15.81
N CYS A 78 8.96 -5.06 14.95
CA CYS A 78 9.09 -4.90 13.50
C CYS A 78 8.20 -3.78 12.94
N VAL A 79 6.94 -3.70 13.40
CA VAL A 79 6.00 -2.65 12.98
C VAL A 79 6.48 -1.29 13.48
N LYS A 80 6.83 -1.20 14.76
CA LYS A 80 7.40 0.00 15.37
C LYS A 80 8.63 0.49 14.61
N ASP A 81 9.62 -0.38 14.39
CA ASP A 81 10.86 -0.04 13.70
C ASP A 81 10.61 0.40 12.25
N TYR A 82 9.62 -0.19 11.59
CA TYR A 82 9.22 0.22 10.25
C TYR A 82 8.60 1.62 10.24
N VAL A 83 7.54 1.87 11.03
CA VAL A 83 6.78 3.15 11.00
C VAL A 83 7.58 4.32 11.58
N MET A 84 8.50 4.06 12.51
CA MET A 84 9.43 5.05 13.04
C MET A 84 10.69 5.22 12.16
N GLY A 85 10.88 4.32 11.20
CA GLY A 85 12.11 4.18 10.43
C GLY A 85 12.05 4.74 9.02
N ARG A 86 13.19 4.64 8.33
CA ARG A 86 13.33 5.10 6.94
C ARG A 86 12.51 4.28 5.94
N GLY A 87 12.19 3.02 6.26
CA GLY A 87 11.40 2.16 5.39
C GLY A 87 10.03 2.75 5.09
N TYR A 88 9.31 3.17 6.15
CA TYR A 88 7.99 3.79 6.00
C TYR A 88 8.06 5.11 5.22
N ALA A 89 9.04 5.96 5.51
CA ALA A 89 9.24 7.21 4.77
C ALA A 89 9.51 6.99 3.27
N ILE A 90 10.31 5.99 2.91
CA ILE A 90 10.62 5.64 1.51
C ILE A 90 9.38 5.09 0.80
N ASP A 91 8.61 4.24 1.46
CA ASP A 91 7.39 3.67 0.87
C ASP A 91 6.33 4.78 0.63
N LEU A 92 6.16 5.70 1.59
CA LEU A 92 5.30 6.89 1.42
C LEU A 92 5.78 7.82 0.28
N GLU A 93 7.09 8.05 0.18
CA GLU A 93 7.68 8.84 -0.90
C GLU A 93 7.43 8.18 -2.26
N ARG A 94 7.67 6.88 -2.37
CA ARG A 94 7.43 6.11 -3.61
C ARG A 94 5.99 6.23 -4.08
N VAL A 95 5.02 6.00 -3.19
CA VAL A 95 3.59 6.09 -3.56
C VAL A 95 3.24 7.51 -4.01
N SER A 96 3.75 8.52 -3.31
CA SER A 96 3.51 9.93 -3.62
C SER A 96 4.13 10.37 -4.95
N GLU A 97 5.33 9.86 -5.28
CA GLU A 97 6.00 10.11 -6.55
C GLU A 97 5.24 9.49 -7.72
N GLU A 98 4.84 8.21 -7.61
CA GLU A 98 4.04 7.54 -8.64
C GLU A 98 2.69 8.24 -8.87
N ALA A 99 2.07 8.73 -7.79
CA ALA A 99 0.87 9.54 -7.85
C ALA A 99 1.11 10.87 -8.58
N SER A 100 2.20 11.58 -8.27
CA SER A 100 2.56 12.84 -8.93
C SER A 100 2.88 12.66 -10.41
N ILE A 101 3.59 11.58 -10.78
CA ILE A 101 3.88 11.23 -12.18
C ILE A 101 2.57 10.99 -12.93
N PHE A 102 1.68 10.17 -12.36
CA PHE A 102 0.37 9.93 -12.96
C PHE A 102 -0.44 11.22 -13.09
N ALA A 103 -0.53 12.03 -12.04
CA ALA A 103 -1.24 13.30 -12.04
C ALA A 103 -0.77 14.22 -13.17
N SER A 104 0.55 14.30 -13.39
CA SER A 104 1.15 15.12 -14.44
C SER A 104 0.88 14.58 -15.85
N SER A 105 0.44 13.33 -15.98
CA SER A 105 0.17 12.67 -17.27
C SER A 105 -1.29 12.72 -17.71
N VAL A 106 -2.22 13.14 -16.83
CA VAL A 106 -3.65 13.18 -17.14
C VAL A 106 -3.96 14.39 -18.02
N GLU A 107 -4.72 14.17 -19.09
CA GLU A 107 -5.25 15.23 -19.94
C GLU A 107 -6.58 15.75 -19.38
N PHE A 108 -6.64 17.07 -19.15
CA PHE A 108 -7.80 17.76 -18.60
C PHE A 108 -8.70 18.25 -19.72
N SER A 109 -10.02 18.16 -19.53
CA SER A 109 -10.99 18.78 -20.46
C SER A 109 -11.14 20.29 -20.25
N GLY A 110 -10.59 20.83 -19.16
CA GLY A 110 -10.66 22.27 -18.82
C GLY A 110 -12.00 22.74 -18.26
N ASP A 111 -12.94 21.84 -17.98
CA ASP A 111 -14.28 22.15 -17.45
C ASP A 111 -14.34 22.24 -15.90
N GLY A 112 -13.19 22.07 -15.22
CA GLY A 112 -13.09 22.11 -13.76
C GLY A 112 -13.77 20.93 -13.05
N LYS A 113 -13.94 19.79 -13.72
CA LYS A 113 -14.55 18.57 -13.16
C LYS A 113 -13.56 17.45 -12.84
N ASP A 114 -12.27 17.63 -13.09
CA ASP A 114 -11.24 16.66 -12.71
C ASP A 114 -10.85 16.83 -11.23
N ILE A 115 -11.12 15.81 -10.41
CA ILE A 115 -10.86 15.84 -8.97
C ILE A 115 -9.81 14.81 -8.56
N TRP A 116 -9.09 15.14 -7.49
CA TRP A 116 -8.28 14.22 -6.71
C TRP A 116 -8.90 14.06 -5.32
N VAL A 117 -9.11 12.81 -4.91
CA VAL A 117 -9.64 12.48 -3.59
C VAL A 117 -8.50 12.08 -2.67
N PHE A 118 -8.48 12.62 -1.46
CA PHE A 118 -7.57 12.18 -0.39
C PHE A 118 -8.37 11.75 0.83
N ASP A 119 -7.97 10.62 1.42
CA ASP A 119 -8.21 10.42 2.85
C ASP A 119 -7.35 11.38 3.70
N ILE A 120 -7.61 11.48 5.01
CA ILE A 120 -6.88 12.35 5.93
C ILE A 120 -5.94 11.56 6.85
N ASP A 121 -6.45 10.57 7.57
CA ASP A 121 -5.74 9.92 8.67
C ASP A 121 -4.76 8.89 8.11
N GLU A 122 -3.49 8.93 8.51
CA GLU A 122 -2.39 8.13 7.91
C GLU A 122 -2.17 8.36 6.40
N THR A 123 -2.87 9.34 5.81
CA THR A 123 -2.73 9.74 4.40
C THR A 123 -2.13 11.15 4.26
N LEU A 124 -2.74 12.14 4.90
CA LEU A 124 -2.28 13.54 4.93
C LEU A 124 -1.76 13.92 6.32
N LEU A 125 -2.45 13.51 7.37
CA LEU A 125 -2.10 13.71 8.78
C LEU A 125 -1.69 12.39 9.41
N SER A 126 -0.59 12.38 10.15
CA SER A 126 -0.14 11.20 10.89
C SER A 126 -0.65 11.22 12.32
N ASN A 127 -1.36 10.17 12.71
CA ASN A 127 -1.72 9.86 14.08
C ASN A 127 -0.67 8.95 14.74
N LEU A 128 0.51 8.77 14.14
CA LEU A 128 1.62 8.03 14.75
C LEU A 128 1.94 8.46 16.20
N PRO A 129 1.88 9.75 16.58
CA PRO A 129 2.06 10.12 17.99
C PRO A 129 1.03 9.49 18.94
N TYR A 130 -0.20 9.26 18.50
CA TYR A 130 -1.18 8.48 19.26
C TYR A 130 -0.77 7.01 19.34
N TYR A 131 -0.40 6.41 18.21
CA TYR A 131 -0.04 4.99 18.16
C TYR A 131 1.27 4.64 18.89
N ILE A 132 2.17 5.61 19.11
CA ILE A 132 3.34 5.45 20.00
C ILE A 132 2.89 5.09 21.41
N ASP A 133 1.84 5.72 21.91
CA ASP A 133 1.31 5.50 23.26
C ASP A 133 0.35 4.28 23.33
N HIS A 134 -0.02 3.69 22.19
CA HIS A 134 -0.99 2.58 22.07
C HIS A 134 -0.40 1.36 21.33
N GLY A 135 0.90 1.13 21.51
CA GLY A 135 1.56 -0.11 21.08
C GLY A 135 1.59 -0.36 19.57
N PHE A 136 1.52 0.69 18.73
CA PHE A 136 1.66 0.61 17.27
C PHE A 136 0.71 -0.37 16.56
N GLY A 137 -0.47 -0.65 17.14
CA GLY A 137 -1.46 -1.59 16.60
C GLY A 137 -1.60 -2.91 17.37
N LEU A 138 -0.92 -3.07 18.50
CA LEU A 138 -1.13 -4.19 19.42
C LEU A 138 -2.45 -4.12 20.19
N GLU A 139 -2.95 -2.90 20.41
CA GLU A 139 -4.15 -2.66 21.18
C GLU A 139 -5.39 -2.68 20.28
N LEU A 140 -6.51 -3.17 20.82
CA LEU A 140 -7.79 -3.00 20.16
C LEU A 140 -8.13 -1.51 20.08
N PHE A 141 -8.61 -1.08 18.93
CA PHE A 141 -8.93 0.33 18.70
C PHE A 141 -10.04 0.83 19.63
N ASP A 142 -9.73 1.85 20.43
CA ASP A 142 -10.70 2.55 21.27
C ASP A 142 -11.13 3.85 20.57
N HIS A 143 -12.37 3.87 20.08
CA HIS A 143 -12.95 5.05 19.44
C HIS A 143 -13.00 6.28 20.35
N SER A 144 -13.22 6.10 21.65
CA SER A 144 -13.32 7.22 22.59
C SER A 144 -11.96 7.84 22.88
N GLU A 145 -10.91 7.04 23.02
CA GLU A 145 -9.56 7.58 23.21
C GLU A 145 -9.03 8.23 21.93
N PHE A 146 -9.30 7.63 20.76
CA PHE A 146 -8.94 8.25 19.50
C PHE A 146 -9.71 9.56 19.24
N ASP A 147 -11.00 9.64 19.60
CA ASP A 147 -11.75 10.90 19.52
C ASP A 147 -11.08 12.00 20.37
N LYS A 148 -10.62 11.68 21.59
CA LYS A 148 -9.86 12.66 22.42
C LYS A 148 -8.56 13.08 21.76
N TRP A 149 -7.88 12.18 21.06
CA TRP A 149 -6.69 12.53 20.27
C TRP A 149 -7.01 13.49 19.14
N VAL A 150 -8.06 13.22 18.36
CA VAL A 150 -8.51 14.09 17.26
C VAL A 150 -8.85 15.49 17.77
N GLU A 151 -9.52 15.60 18.92
CA GLU A 151 -9.88 16.88 19.56
C GLU A 151 -8.66 17.72 19.99
N ARG A 152 -7.46 17.14 20.05
CA ARG A 152 -6.24 17.93 20.29
C ARG A 152 -5.84 18.76 19.06
N GLY A 153 -6.17 18.31 17.85
CA GLY A 153 -5.88 19.04 16.61
C GLY A 153 -4.38 19.23 16.31
N VAL A 154 -3.55 18.27 16.72
CA VAL A 154 -2.07 18.37 16.66
C VAL A 154 -1.41 17.29 15.79
N ALA A 155 -2.15 16.53 14.98
CA ALA A 155 -1.58 15.50 14.13
C ALA A 155 -0.64 16.14 13.08
N PRO A 156 0.64 15.76 12.99
CA PRO A 156 1.58 16.33 12.03
C PRO A 156 1.25 15.94 10.58
N ALA A 157 1.71 16.74 9.61
CA ALA A 157 1.63 16.38 8.20
C ALA A 157 2.53 15.19 7.86
N ILE A 158 2.06 14.33 6.97
CA ILE A 158 2.88 13.35 6.26
C ILE A 158 3.55 14.08 5.09
N ALA A 159 4.86 14.32 5.18
CA ALA A 159 5.57 15.20 4.25
C ALA A 159 5.45 14.79 2.76
N PRO A 160 5.57 13.51 2.37
CA PRO A 160 5.29 13.09 0.99
C PRO A 160 3.86 13.40 0.54
N GLY A 161 2.87 13.18 1.42
CA GLY A 161 1.46 13.50 1.18
C GLY A 161 1.23 15.00 0.95
N LEU A 162 1.86 15.86 1.76
CA LEU A 162 1.81 17.31 1.58
C LEU A 162 2.42 17.77 0.24
N LYS A 163 3.55 17.16 -0.16
CA LYS A 163 4.19 17.44 -1.45
C LYS A 163 3.27 17.02 -2.62
N LEU A 164 2.65 15.85 -2.55
CA LEU A 164 1.68 15.39 -3.54
C LEU A 164 0.46 16.31 -3.60
N TYR A 165 -0.10 16.66 -2.44
CA TYR A 165 -1.25 17.55 -2.30
C TYR A 165 -1.00 18.90 -2.99
N GLN A 166 0.13 19.55 -2.70
CA GLN A 166 0.48 20.81 -3.36
C GLN A 166 0.66 20.63 -4.88
N ARG A 167 1.30 19.53 -5.29
CA ARG A 167 1.52 19.25 -6.72
C ARG A 167 0.21 19.08 -7.48
N VAL A 168 -0.78 18.38 -6.92
CA VAL A 168 -2.08 18.21 -7.60
C VAL A 168 -2.87 19.51 -7.65
N ILE A 169 -2.77 20.37 -6.62
CA ILE A 169 -3.32 21.74 -6.69
C ILE A 169 -2.67 22.53 -7.83
N ASP A 170 -1.34 22.51 -7.92
CA ASP A 170 -0.59 23.26 -8.95
C ASP A 170 -0.93 22.79 -10.37
N LEU A 171 -1.31 21.52 -10.53
CA LEU A 171 -1.77 20.93 -11.79
C LEU A 171 -3.24 21.29 -12.13
N GLY A 172 -3.95 21.94 -11.22
CA GLY A 172 -5.33 22.40 -11.43
C GLY A 172 -6.41 21.36 -11.09
N TYR A 173 -6.07 20.29 -10.36
CA TYR A 173 -7.09 19.39 -9.81
C TYR A 173 -7.91 20.11 -8.75
N LYS A 174 -9.20 19.79 -8.71
CA LYS A 174 -10.02 20.08 -7.53
C LYS A 174 -9.76 19.04 -6.44
N ILE A 175 -9.64 19.48 -5.19
CA ILE A 175 -9.23 18.60 -4.09
C ILE A 175 -10.40 18.32 -3.16
N PHE A 176 -10.79 17.05 -3.09
CA PHE A 176 -11.87 16.59 -2.23
C PHE A 176 -11.27 15.72 -1.12
N LEU A 177 -11.40 16.19 0.13
CA LEU A 177 -10.99 15.44 1.31
C LEU A 177 -12.17 14.59 1.79
N LEU A 178 -11.97 13.27 1.89
CA LEU A 178 -12.99 12.30 2.28
C LEU A 178 -12.48 11.42 3.43
N THR A 179 -12.88 11.75 4.65
CA THR A 179 -12.40 11.11 5.88
C THR A 179 -13.47 10.29 6.59
N GLY A 180 -13.03 9.31 7.37
CA GLY A 180 -13.84 8.59 8.34
C GLY A 180 -14.12 9.35 9.64
N ARG A 181 -13.47 10.50 9.89
CA ARG A 181 -13.75 11.34 11.07
C ARG A 181 -15.23 11.76 11.09
N LYS A 182 -15.75 11.97 12.30
CA LYS A 182 -17.13 12.41 12.53
C LYS A 182 -17.29 13.89 12.17
N GLU A 183 -18.46 14.26 11.68
CA GLU A 183 -18.82 15.65 11.37
C GLU A 183 -18.67 16.59 12.57
N THR A 184 -18.85 16.09 13.79
CA THR A 184 -18.59 16.83 15.04
C THR A 184 -17.15 17.32 15.18
N HIS A 185 -16.19 16.62 14.55
CA HIS A 185 -14.76 16.94 14.56
C HIS A 185 -14.34 17.90 13.44
N ARG A 186 -15.30 18.48 12.70
CA ARG A 186 -14.99 19.31 11.52
C ARG A 186 -14.06 20.47 11.85
N LEU A 187 -14.38 21.25 12.90
CA LEU A 187 -13.62 22.45 13.23
C LEU A 187 -12.16 22.12 13.57
N VAL A 188 -11.94 21.18 14.49
CA VAL A 188 -10.60 20.75 14.88
C VAL A 188 -9.82 20.11 13.72
N THR A 189 -10.51 19.37 12.84
CA THR A 189 -9.88 18.79 11.64
C THR A 189 -9.42 19.87 10.67
N VAL A 190 -10.23 20.91 10.44
CA VAL A 190 -9.86 22.05 9.59
C VAL A 190 -8.66 22.80 10.16
N GLU A 191 -8.69 23.11 11.45
CA GLU A 191 -7.58 23.80 12.12
C GLU A 191 -6.28 22.99 12.05
N ASN A 192 -6.36 21.68 12.31
CA ASN A 192 -5.20 20.80 12.22
C ASN A 192 -4.64 20.77 10.78
N LEU A 193 -5.49 20.61 9.76
CA LEU A 193 -5.06 20.61 8.35
C LEU A 193 -4.34 21.92 7.99
N ILE A 194 -4.91 23.07 8.35
CA ILE A 194 -4.32 24.40 8.08
C ILE A 194 -2.97 24.53 8.77
N ASN A 195 -2.88 24.16 10.05
CA ASN A 195 -1.64 24.22 10.83
C ASN A 195 -0.56 23.26 10.29
N ALA A 196 -0.99 22.13 9.73
CA ALA A 196 -0.13 21.15 9.08
C ALA A 196 0.30 21.55 7.65
N GLY A 197 -0.23 22.66 7.11
CA GLY A 197 0.15 23.21 5.81
C GLY A 197 -0.79 22.86 4.65
N PHE A 198 -1.89 22.16 4.91
CA PHE A 198 -2.92 21.86 3.89
C PHE A 198 -3.91 23.03 3.82
N GLN A 199 -4.11 23.58 2.63
CA GLN A 199 -5.03 24.70 2.39
C GLN A 199 -5.62 24.58 0.98
N ASN A 200 -6.71 25.30 0.71
CA ASN A 200 -7.34 25.39 -0.62
C ASN A 200 -7.95 24.08 -1.14
N TRP A 201 -8.48 23.22 -0.26
CA TRP A 201 -9.35 22.14 -0.72
C TRP A 201 -10.72 22.66 -1.15
N ASP A 202 -11.34 22.02 -2.14
CA ASP A 202 -12.67 22.37 -2.65
C ASP A 202 -13.81 21.81 -1.79
N LYS A 203 -13.63 20.60 -1.24
CA LYS A 203 -14.61 19.95 -0.37
C LYS A 203 -13.94 19.18 0.75
N LEU A 204 -14.55 19.22 1.94
CA LEU A 204 -14.20 18.39 3.09
C LEU A 204 -15.45 17.63 3.54
N ILE A 205 -15.41 16.31 3.42
CA ILE A 205 -16.53 15.39 3.68
C ILE A 205 -16.16 14.53 4.89
N LEU A 206 -16.91 14.70 5.97
CA LEU A 206 -16.81 13.88 7.18
C LEU A 206 -18.09 13.05 7.35
N ARG A 207 -18.02 12.03 8.20
CA ARG A 207 -19.16 11.16 8.49
C ARG A 207 -20.22 11.89 9.30
N SER A 208 -21.41 11.98 8.74
CA SER A 208 -22.60 12.41 9.48
C SER A 208 -22.98 11.39 10.57
N PRO A 209 -23.75 11.79 11.60
CA PRO A 209 -24.20 10.88 12.65
C PRO A 209 -24.95 9.64 12.12
N ASP A 210 -25.77 9.79 11.09
CA ASP A 210 -26.53 8.69 10.47
C ASP A 210 -25.65 7.75 9.63
N GLU A 211 -24.42 8.14 9.31
CA GLU A 211 -23.48 7.32 8.54
C GLU A 211 -22.47 6.57 9.41
N GLN A 212 -22.44 6.80 10.72
CA GLN A 212 -21.43 6.22 11.61
C GLN A 212 -21.48 4.69 11.68
N HIS A 213 -22.65 4.09 11.46
CA HIS A 213 -22.82 2.63 11.46
C HIS A 213 -22.42 1.96 10.13
N LYS A 214 -22.14 2.74 9.07
CA LYS A 214 -21.79 2.19 7.76
C LYS A 214 -20.31 1.76 7.73
N MET A 215 -20.02 0.60 7.14
CA MET A 215 -18.64 0.21 6.79
C MET A 215 -17.95 1.32 6.00
N ALA A 216 -16.62 1.49 6.17
CA ALA A 216 -15.89 2.58 5.50
C ALA A 216 -15.93 2.43 4.00
N THR A 217 -15.79 1.21 3.48
CA THR A 217 -15.91 0.95 2.05
C THR A 217 -17.25 1.45 1.49
N LEU A 218 -18.37 1.15 2.17
CA LEU A 218 -19.71 1.57 1.72
C LEU A 218 -19.93 3.07 1.85
N TYR A 219 -19.49 3.68 2.95
CA TYR A 219 -19.60 5.12 3.15
C TYR A 219 -18.78 5.89 2.11
N LYS A 220 -17.50 5.56 1.95
CA LYS A 220 -16.58 6.29 1.06
C LYS A 220 -16.94 6.09 -0.40
N SER A 221 -17.26 4.86 -0.81
CA SER A 221 -17.73 4.64 -2.18
C SER A 221 -19.06 5.33 -2.48
N GLY A 222 -20.00 5.36 -1.53
CA GLY A 222 -21.24 6.14 -1.66
C GLY A 222 -20.99 7.64 -1.86
N LYS A 223 -20.03 8.24 -1.13
CA LYS A 223 -19.63 9.64 -1.35
C LYS A 223 -18.96 9.86 -2.70
N ARG A 224 -18.17 8.91 -3.19
CA ARG A 224 -17.63 8.97 -4.57
C ARG A 224 -18.73 8.87 -5.62
N ASP A 225 -19.76 8.05 -5.41
CA ASP A 225 -20.93 7.99 -6.30
C ASP A 225 -21.67 9.34 -6.36
N GLU A 226 -21.82 10.02 -5.22
CA GLU A 226 -22.38 11.39 -5.18
C GLU A 226 -21.53 12.35 -6.03
N MET A 227 -20.20 12.31 -5.91
CA MET A 227 -19.29 13.14 -6.72
C MET A 227 -19.44 12.88 -8.22
N VAL A 228 -19.51 11.61 -8.64
CA VAL A 228 -19.70 11.24 -10.05
C VAL A 228 -21.06 11.70 -10.56
N LYS A 229 -22.13 11.58 -9.75
CA LYS A 229 -23.47 12.09 -10.10
C LYS A 229 -23.50 13.61 -10.25
N GLU A 230 -22.69 14.34 -9.50
CA GLU A 230 -22.46 15.79 -9.67
C GLU A 230 -21.62 16.14 -10.93
N GLY A 231 -21.20 15.14 -11.69
CA GLY A 231 -20.47 15.27 -12.94
C GLY A 231 -18.95 15.39 -12.78
N TYR A 232 -18.40 15.09 -11.59
CA TYR A 232 -16.95 15.06 -11.39
C TYR A 232 -16.33 13.76 -11.93
N ARG A 233 -15.07 13.86 -12.38
CA ARG A 233 -14.23 12.74 -12.78
C ARG A 233 -13.15 12.53 -11.73
N ILE A 234 -13.21 11.39 -11.05
CA ILE A 234 -12.23 11.03 -10.04
C ILE A 234 -10.99 10.50 -10.73
N ARG A 235 -9.96 11.35 -10.88
CA ARG A 235 -8.72 10.98 -11.59
C ARG A 235 -7.78 10.21 -10.69
N GLY A 236 -7.55 10.72 -9.49
CA GLY A 236 -6.74 10.09 -8.46
C GLY A 236 -7.51 9.91 -7.16
N ASN A 237 -7.20 8.85 -6.42
CA ASN A 237 -7.66 8.62 -5.06
C ASN A 237 -6.50 8.08 -4.22
N SER A 238 -6.15 8.80 -3.16
CA SER A 238 -5.04 8.44 -2.26
C SER A 238 -5.58 8.15 -0.86
N GLY A 239 -5.23 6.99 -0.32
CA GLY A 239 -5.67 6.55 1.00
C GLY A 239 -4.77 5.44 1.55
N ASP A 240 -4.71 5.31 2.87
CA ASP A 240 -3.92 4.32 3.58
C ASP A 240 -4.68 3.00 3.80
N GLN A 241 -5.99 2.96 3.54
CA GLN A 241 -6.82 1.77 3.66
C GLN A 241 -7.40 1.35 2.31
N TRP A 242 -7.61 0.04 2.12
CA TRP A 242 -8.33 -0.45 0.93
C TRP A 242 -9.78 0.03 0.90
N SER A 243 -10.39 0.28 2.06
CA SER A 243 -11.74 0.86 2.16
C SER A 243 -11.83 2.30 1.61
N ASP A 244 -10.71 3.00 1.46
CA ASP A 244 -10.66 4.31 0.80
C ASP A 244 -10.76 4.19 -0.71
N LEU A 245 -10.30 3.07 -1.26
CA LEU A 245 -9.97 2.90 -2.68
C LEU A 245 -10.93 1.96 -3.40
N LEU A 246 -11.57 1.04 -2.68
CA LEU A 246 -12.49 0.02 -3.21
C LEU A 246 -13.96 0.44 -3.08
N GLY A 247 -14.85 -0.38 -3.66
CA GLY A 247 -16.29 -0.14 -3.74
C GLY A 247 -16.71 0.42 -5.11
N SER A 248 -17.82 1.16 -5.16
CA SER A 248 -18.27 1.87 -6.36
C SER A 248 -17.47 3.15 -6.63
N SER A 249 -17.59 3.67 -7.86
CA SER A 249 -16.92 4.89 -8.35
C SER A 249 -15.43 4.94 -7.98
N ILE A 250 -14.71 3.88 -8.36
CA ILE A 250 -13.25 3.84 -8.24
C ILE A 250 -12.65 4.90 -9.17
N SER A 251 -11.62 5.59 -8.69
CA SER A 251 -10.87 6.56 -9.47
C SER A 251 -10.19 5.93 -10.68
N GLN A 252 -9.82 6.74 -11.67
CA GLN A 252 -9.00 6.29 -12.79
C GLN A 252 -7.70 5.61 -12.33
N ARG A 253 -7.07 6.10 -11.25
CA ARG A 253 -6.00 5.38 -10.55
C ARG A 253 -6.05 5.61 -9.04
N SER A 254 -5.97 4.52 -8.29
CA SER A 254 -5.91 4.53 -6.83
C SER A 254 -4.48 4.34 -6.34
N PHE A 255 -4.14 4.99 -5.22
CA PHE A 255 -2.81 4.96 -4.60
C PHE A 255 -2.94 4.57 -3.13
N LYS A 256 -2.53 3.35 -2.80
CA LYS A 256 -2.53 2.79 -1.44
C LYS A 256 -1.25 3.18 -0.72
N LEU A 257 -1.36 3.98 0.34
CA LEU A 257 -0.27 4.29 1.23
C LEU A 257 -0.10 3.14 2.25
N PRO A 258 1.13 2.85 2.71
CA PRO A 258 1.33 1.85 3.75
C PRO A 258 0.68 2.28 5.06
N ASN A 259 0.04 1.34 5.75
CA ASN A 259 -0.35 1.49 7.14
C ASN A 259 -0.51 0.10 7.80
N PRO A 260 0.53 -0.37 8.52
CA PRO A 260 0.48 -1.65 9.21
C PRO A 260 -0.11 -1.55 10.63
N MET A 261 -0.50 -0.36 11.11
CA MET A 261 -0.91 -0.16 12.51
C MET A 261 -2.36 -0.54 12.76
N TYR A 262 -3.23 -0.46 11.74
CA TYR A 262 -4.64 -0.83 11.87
C TYR A 262 -5.27 -1.17 10.52
N TYR A 263 -6.46 -1.77 10.57
CA TYR A 263 -7.27 -2.11 9.42
C TYR A 263 -8.70 -1.57 9.55
N ILE A 264 -9.18 -0.92 8.50
CA ILE A 264 -10.56 -0.41 8.41
C ILE A 264 -11.30 -1.10 7.26
N PRO A 265 -12.38 -1.87 7.55
CA PRO A 265 -13.19 -2.55 6.53
C PRO A 265 -14.17 -1.63 5.77
#